data_AF-A0A1Y1MMV6-F1
#
_entry.id   AF-A0A1Y1MMV6-F1
#
_cell.length_a   1.000
_cell.length_b   1.000
_cell.length_c   1.000
_cell.angle_alpha   90.00
_cell.angle_beta   90.00
_cell.angle_gamma   90.00
#
_symmetry.space_group_name_H-M   'P 1'
#
loop_
_entity.id
_entity.type
_entity.pdbx_description
1 polymer ?
#
loop_
_entity_poly.entity_id
_entity_poly.type
_entity_poly.pdbx_seq_one_letter_code
_entity_poly.pdbx_strand_id
1 'polypeptide(L)'
;NALDIPEPKTLPGCNLRLPHVFVGDEAFPLHNNLMRPYPGRQCLNNEEVKIYNYRLSRARRVSENAFGILVKRFRIYQRHLQIDPDKLDKVILATCCLHNFLRNDTCHWTEEQHETIVRPEGIENIPGIGGASTTNAMGVRDSFKNYFNSPNGSVSWQTEMVRRGKRNVT
;
A
#
# COMPACT_ATOMS: atom_id res chain seq x y z
N ASN A 1 -23.62 -1.12 -7.30
CA ASN A 1 -22.25 -0.72 -6.93
C ASN A 1 -22.34 0.28 -5.80
N ALA A 2 -22.04 -0.11 -4.55
CA ALA A 2 -22.11 0.80 -3.40
C ALA A 2 -20.84 1.63 -3.18
N LEU A 3 -19.76 1.33 -3.91
CA LEU A 3 -18.43 1.92 -3.73
C LEU A 3 -18.02 2.85 -4.90
N ASP A 4 -18.92 3.11 -5.85
CA ASP A 4 -18.71 3.99 -7.02
C ASP A 4 -17.32 3.88 -7.67
N ILE A 5 -16.84 2.64 -7.81
CA ILE A 5 -15.51 2.36 -8.37
C ILE A 5 -15.52 2.75 -9.84
N PRO A 6 -14.57 3.58 -10.31
CA PRO A 6 -14.54 4.00 -11.71
C PRO A 6 -14.31 2.82 -12.66
N GLU A 7 -14.85 2.95 -13.86
CA GLU A 7 -14.69 1.97 -14.93
C GLU A 7 -13.22 1.65 -15.22
N PRO A 8 -12.90 0.43 -15.69
CA PRO A 8 -11.54 0.03 -16.03
C PRO A 8 -10.87 1.01 -17.01
N LYS A 9 -9.60 1.31 -16.77
CA LYS A 9 -8.80 2.27 -17.55
C LYS A 9 -7.59 1.59 -18.18
N THR A 10 -7.14 2.11 -19.32
CA THR A 10 -5.90 1.67 -19.96
C THR A 10 -4.69 2.10 -19.14
N LEU A 11 -3.74 1.17 -18.99
CA LEU A 11 -2.49 1.47 -18.32
C LEU A 11 -1.60 2.39 -19.18
N PRO A 12 -0.77 3.24 -18.55
CA PRO A 12 0.12 4.13 -19.29
C PRO A 12 1.03 3.37 -20.26
N GLY A 13 1.08 3.81 -21.52
CA GLY A 13 1.97 3.25 -22.53
C GLY A 13 1.59 1.85 -23.03
N CYS A 14 0.44 1.29 -22.68
CA CYS A 14 -0.03 0.04 -23.26
C CYS A 14 -1.55 0.01 -23.47
N ASN A 15 -2.01 -0.94 -24.30
CA ASN A 15 -3.43 -1.12 -24.62
C ASN A 15 -4.16 -2.03 -23.60
N LEU A 16 -3.51 -2.33 -22.47
CA LEU A 16 -4.06 -3.21 -21.45
C LEU A 16 -5.02 -2.43 -20.55
N ARG A 17 -6.30 -2.79 -20.58
CA ARG A 17 -7.35 -2.18 -19.77
C ARG A 17 -7.53 -2.99 -18.48
N LEU A 18 -7.29 -2.37 -17.33
CA LEU A 18 -7.40 -3.00 -16.01
C LEU A 18 -8.39 -2.24 -15.11
N PRO A 19 -9.05 -2.95 -14.16
CA PRO A 19 -9.93 -2.31 -13.20
C PRO A 19 -9.16 -1.41 -12.23
N HIS A 20 -9.84 -0.43 -11.65
CA HIS A 20 -9.35 0.26 -10.47
C HIS A 20 -9.38 -0.67 -9.27
N VAL A 21 -8.29 -0.66 -8.49
CA VAL A 21 -8.09 -1.59 -7.38
C VAL A 21 -7.69 -0.84 -6.12
N PHE A 22 -8.23 -1.28 -4.98
CA PHE A 22 -7.70 -0.98 -3.68
C PHE A 22 -6.42 -1.77 -3.43
N VAL A 23 -5.53 -1.22 -2.61
CA VAL A 23 -4.30 -1.88 -2.20
C VAL A 23 -4.51 -2.42 -0.79
N GLY A 24 -4.58 -3.74 -0.66
CA GLY A 24 -4.74 -4.46 0.59
C GLY A 24 -3.44 -5.09 1.09
N ASP A 25 -3.48 -5.51 2.35
CA ASP A 25 -2.49 -6.41 2.94
C ASP A 25 -2.83 -7.88 2.67
N GLU A 26 -2.04 -8.79 3.24
CA GLU A 26 -2.23 -10.24 3.08
C GLU A 26 -3.50 -10.76 3.79
N ALA A 27 -4.04 -10.01 4.74
CA ALA A 27 -5.19 -10.40 5.54
C ALA A 27 -6.49 -10.42 4.74
N PHE A 28 -6.60 -9.50 3.78
CA PHE A 28 -7.77 -9.41 2.92
C PHE A 28 -7.77 -10.49 1.84
N PRO A 29 -8.95 -10.97 1.41
CA PRO A 29 -9.06 -11.86 0.26
C PRO A 29 -8.71 -11.13 -1.04
N LEU A 30 -8.10 -11.83 -1.99
CA LEU A 30 -7.86 -11.27 -3.32
C LEU A 30 -9.19 -11.12 -4.06
N HIS A 31 -9.46 -9.93 -4.59
CA HIS A 31 -10.68 -9.62 -5.34
C HIS A 31 -10.37 -8.83 -6.61
N ASN A 32 -11.31 -8.74 -7.56
CA ASN A 32 -11.12 -8.02 -8.82
C ASN A 32 -10.73 -6.55 -8.63
N ASN A 33 -11.20 -5.94 -7.52
CA ASN A 33 -10.93 -4.55 -7.14
C ASN A 33 -10.12 -4.43 -5.85
N LEU A 34 -9.49 -5.51 -5.36
CA LEU A 34 -8.65 -5.49 -4.16
C LEU A 34 -7.41 -6.34 -4.38
N MET A 35 -6.27 -5.69 -4.53
CA MET A 35 -4.98 -6.33 -4.76
C MET A 35 -4.25 -6.54 -3.44
N ARG A 36 -3.74 -7.76 -3.24
CA ARG A 36 -2.92 -8.13 -2.10
C ARG A 36 -1.56 -8.68 -2.54
N PRO A 37 -0.54 -8.70 -1.67
CA PRO A 37 0.75 -9.28 -2.01
C PRO A 37 0.63 -10.77 -2.38
N TYR A 38 1.58 -11.28 -3.16
CA TYR A 38 1.76 -12.72 -3.30
C TYR A 38 2.32 -13.28 -1.99
N PRO A 39 1.89 -14.49 -1.56
CA PRO A 39 2.40 -15.12 -0.35
C PRO A 39 3.92 -15.31 -0.37
N GLY A 40 4.55 -15.25 0.80
CA GLY A 40 6.01 -15.32 0.94
C GLY A 40 6.67 -16.52 0.24
N ARG A 41 6.01 -17.68 0.20
CA ARG A 41 6.50 -18.88 -0.52
C ARG A 41 6.71 -18.65 -2.02
N GLN A 42 5.86 -17.82 -2.64
CA GLN A 42 5.97 -17.50 -4.07
C GLN A 42 7.08 -16.47 -4.35
N CYS A 43 7.56 -15.78 -3.31
CA CYS A 43 8.62 -14.79 -3.44
C CYS A 43 10.00 -15.42 -3.48
N LEU A 44 10.23 -16.61 -2.90
CA LEU A 44 11.58 -17.13 -2.60
C LEU A 44 12.57 -16.99 -3.78
N ASN A 45 12.15 -17.39 -4.99
CA ASN A 45 13.00 -17.37 -6.19
C ASN A 45 12.41 -16.60 -7.38
N ASN A 46 11.46 -15.68 -7.14
CA ASN A 46 10.83 -14.92 -8.21
C ASN A 46 11.04 -13.41 -8.01
N GLU A 47 11.96 -12.82 -8.79
CA GLU A 47 12.28 -11.38 -8.72
C GLU A 47 11.09 -10.51 -9.14
N GLU A 48 10.33 -10.91 -10.15
CA GLU A 48 9.15 -10.17 -10.63
C GLU A 48 8.06 -10.07 -9.56
N VAL A 49 7.82 -11.17 -8.84
CA VAL A 49 6.88 -11.22 -7.71
C VAL A 49 7.35 -10.34 -6.56
N LYS A 50 8.67 -10.33 -6.27
CA LYS A 50 9.23 -9.42 -5.26
C LYS A 50 9.07 -7.95 -5.67
N ILE A 51 9.29 -7.62 -6.94
CA ILE A 51 9.09 -6.27 -7.49
C ILE A 51 7.63 -5.85 -7.29
N TYR A 52 6.67 -6.70 -7.67
CA TYR A 52 5.25 -6.43 -7.45
C TYR A 52 4.94 -6.20 -5.96
N ASN A 53 5.35 -7.12 -5.07
CA ASN A 53 5.10 -7.00 -3.63
C ASN A 53 5.73 -5.72 -3.04
N TYR A 54 6.93 -5.37 -3.49
CA TYR A 54 7.61 -4.15 -3.07
C TYR A 54 6.84 -2.89 -3.54
N ARG A 55 6.42 -2.83 -4.81
CA ARG A 55 5.61 -1.71 -5.33
C ARG A 55 4.28 -1.57 -4.60
N LEU A 56 3.62 -2.68 -4.32
CA LEU A 56 2.38 -2.71 -3.54
C LEU A 56 2.60 -2.17 -2.11
N SER A 57 3.70 -2.59 -1.47
CA SER A 57 4.08 -2.12 -0.14
C SER A 57 4.42 -0.62 -0.14
N ARG A 58 5.12 -0.13 -1.18
CA ARG A 58 5.38 1.31 -1.33
C ARG A 58 4.12 2.14 -1.54
N ALA A 59 3.13 1.62 -2.26
CA ALA A 59 1.84 2.30 -2.39
C ALA A 59 1.13 2.43 -1.02
N ARG A 60 1.12 1.36 -0.21
CA ARG A 60 0.54 1.39 1.15
C ARG A 60 1.27 2.32 2.10
N ARG A 61 2.60 2.37 2.02
CA ARG A 61 3.44 3.23 2.88
C ARG A 61 3.00 4.69 2.89
N VAL A 62 2.45 5.21 1.79
CA VAL A 62 1.95 6.58 1.73
C VAL A 62 0.83 6.81 2.75
N SER A 63 -0.19 5.94 2.77
CA SER A 63 -1.29 6.03 3.74
C SER A 63 -0.83 5.69 5.16
N GLU A 64 0.03 4.67 5.32
CA GLU A 64 0.55 4.28 6.64
C GLU A 64 1.34 5.41 7.29
N ASN A 65 2.20 6.09 6.53
CA ASN A 65 2.97 7.24 7.02
C ASN A 65 2.05 8.40 7.41
N ALA A 66 1.01 8.68 6.63
CA ALA A 66 0.04 9.72 6.96
C ALA A 66 -0.66 9.44 8.31
N PHE A 67 -1.14 8.21 8.53
CA PHE A 67 -1.73 7.82 9.81
C PHE A 67 -0.69 7.81 10.94
N GLY A 68 0.53 7.35 10.70
CA GLY A 68 1.62 7.40 11.68
C GLY A 68 1.94 8.81 12.16
N ILE A 69 1.92 9.79 11.26
CA ILE A 69 2.08 11.21 11.59
C ILE A 69 0.93 11.68 12.49
N LEU A 70 -0.32 11.37 12.14
CA LEU A 70 -1.48 11.73 12.95
C LEU A 70 -1.40 11.11 14.36
N VAL A 71 -1.07 9.82 14.46
CA VAL A 71 -0.92 9.10 15.73
C VAL A 71 0.19 9.70 16.61
N LYS A 72 1.32 10.05 16.00
CA LYS A 72 2.44 10.68 16.72
C LYS A 72 2.11 12.11 17.16
N ARG A 73 1.36 12.86 16.36
CA ARG A 73 1.05 14.28 16.61
C ARG A 73 -0.09 14.46 17.59
N PHE A 74 -1.13 13.64 17.50
CA PHE A 74 -2.35 13.78 18.30
C PHE A 74 -2.55 12.57 19.21
N ARG A 75 -2.43 12.82 20.52
CA ARG A 75 -2.59 11.79 21.57
C ARG A 75 -3.94 11.06 21.52
N ILE A 76 -4.97 11.64 20.90
CA ILE A 76 -6.29 11.02 20.77
C ILE A 76 -6.23 9.66 20.07
N TYR A 77 -5.30 9.49 19.12
CA TYR A 77 -5.14 8.26 18.35
C TYR A 77 -4.24 7.21 19.02
N GLN A 78 -3.62 7.54 20.16
CA GLN A 78 -2.78 6.61 20.92
C GLN A 78 -3.59 5.79 21.93
N ARG A 79 -4.91 6.01 21.99
CA ARG A 79 -5.85 5.31 22.87
C ARG A 79 -7.03 4.81 22.04
N HIS A 80 -7.77 3.86 22.59
CA HIS A 80 -9.04 3.43 22.02
C HIS A 80 -9.97 4.62 21.88
N LEU A 81 -10.46 4.85 20.65
CA LEU A 81 -11.37 5.94 20.35
C LEU A 81 -12.77 5.57 20.85
N GLN A 82 -13.14 6.12 22.02
CA GLN A 82 -14.50 6.03 22.56
C GLN A 82 -15.39 7.11 21.93
N ILE A 83 -15.48 7.11 20.60
CA ILE A 83 -16.20 8.10 19.80
C ILE A 83 -17.21 7.36 18.95
N ASP A 84 -18.41 7.94 18.83
CA ASP A 84 -19.44 7.48 17.91
C ASP A 84 -18.89 7.44 16.46
N PRO A 85 -19.06 6.34 15.71
CA PRO A 85 -18.62 6.24 14.32
C PRO A 85 -19.06 7.44 13.45
N ASP A 86 -20.26 7.99 13.66
CA ASP A 86 -20.78 9.12 12.89
C ASP A 86 -20.01 10.44 13.14
N LYS A 87 -19.28 10.51 14.25
CA LYS A 87 -18.45 11.66 14.62
C LYS A 87 -16.97 11.43 14.32
N LEU A 88 -16.56 10.18 14.12
CA LEU A 88 -15.16 9.82 13.90
C LEU A 88 -14.59 10.50 12.64
N ASP A 89 -15.36 10.50 11.54
CA ASP A 89 -14.96 11.15 10.29
C ASP A 89 -14.66 12.64 10.49
N LYS A 90 -15.49 13.33 11.28
CA LYS A 90 -15.29 14.75 11.61
C LYS A 90 -14.03 14.97 12.43
N VAL A 91 -13.71 14.06 13.35
CA VAL A 91 -12.49 14.12 14.16
C VAL A 91 -11.25 13.92 13.28
N ILE A 92 -11.27 12.94 12.38
CA ILE A 92 -10.16 12.70 11.43
C ILE A 92 -9.96 13.91 10.52
N LEU A 93 -11.03 14.47 9.95
CA LEU A 93 -10.94 15.66 9.12
C LEU A 93 -10.41 16.87 9.90
N ALA A 94 -10.89 17.07 11.13
CA ALA A 94 -10.43 18.16 11.98
C ALA A 94 -8.94 18.06 12.32
N THR A 95 -8.43 16.87 12.63
CA THR A 95 -6.99 16.70 12.90
C THR A 95 -6.14 16.85 11.64
N CYS A 96 -6.62 16.46 10.46
CA CYS A 96 -5.97 16.75 9.19
C CYS A 96 -5.89 18.26 8.92
N CYS A 97 -6.99 18.98 9.07
CA CYS A 97 -7.02 20.44 8.92
C CYS A 97 -6.09 21.13 9.94
N LEU A 98 -6.15 20.71 11.21
CA LEU A 98 -5.30 21.25 12.26
C LEU A 98 -3.82 20.92 12.04
N HIS A 99 -3.51 19.71 11.57
CA HIS A 99 -2.14 19.33 11.19
C HIS A 99 -1.61 20.27 10.12
N ASN A 100 -2.38 20.49 9.05
CA ASN A 100 -2.00 21.38 7.95
C ASN A 100 -1.83 22.83 8.42
N PHE A 101 -2.75 23.33 9.24
CA PHE A 101 -2.68 24.68 9.82
C PHE A 101 -1.44 24.87 10.70
N LEU A 102 -1.13 23.90 11.56
CA LEU A 102 0.06 23.95 12.42
C LEU A 102 1.37 23.76 11.66
N ARG A 103 1.33 23.43 10.36
CA ARG A 103 2.51 23.10 9.54
C ARG A 103 3.12 24.29 8.80
N ASN A 104 2.71 25.54 9.08
CA ASN A 104 3.15 26.80 8.46
C ASN A 104 4.53 26.71 7.74
N ASP A 105 4.47 26.69 6.40
CA ASP A 105 5.44 27.05 5.36
C ASP A 105 6.87 26.50 5.26
N THR A 106 7.36 25.60 6.12
CA THR A 106 8.66 24.93 5.84
C THR A 106 8.67 23.46 6.24
N CYS A 107 8.09 22.59 5.40
CA CYS A 107 8.37 21.17 5.49
C CYS A 107 9.22 20.77 4.28
N HIS A 108 10.54 20.83 4.46
CA HIS A 108 11.45 20.04 3.66
C HIS A 108 11.15 18.57 3.96
N TRP A 109 10.53 17.88 3.00
CA TRP A 109 10.65 16.43 2.93
C TRP A 109 12.13 16.14 2.70
N THR A 110 12.89 15.87 3.76
CA THR A 110 14.20 15.29 3.60
C THR A 110 14.00 13.80 3.31
N GLU A 111 14.46 13.37 2.14
CA GLU A 111 14.52 11.95 1.76
C GLU A 111 15.34 11.11 2.76
N GLU A 112 16.07 11.74 3.70
CA GLU A 112 16.88 11.07 4.73
C GLU A 112 16.10 10.30 5.80
N GLN A 113 14.79 10.50 5.98
CA GLN A 113 14.02 9.59 6.84
C GLN A 113 13.73 8.23 6.17
N HIS A 114 14.26 8.02 4.96
CA HIS A 114 14.00 6.89 4.09
C HIS A 114 15.18 5.92 4.00
N GLU A 115 15.63 5.34 5.13
CA GLU A 115 16.50 4.15 5.04
C GLU A 115 16.47 3.21 6.25
N THR A 116 15.92 3.61 7.40
CA THR A 116 15.58 2.61 8.41
C THR A 116 14.37 1.84 7.92
N ILE A 117 14.53 0.52 7.78
CA ILE A 117 13.43 -0.44 7.75
C ILE A 117 12.75 -0.38 9.13
N VAL A 118 12.12 0.74 9.47
CA VAL A 118 11.14 0.76 10.54
C VAL A 118 9.95 0.05 9.92
N ARG A 119 9.86 -1.27 10.17
CA ARG A 119 8.55 -1.92 10.15
C ARG A 119 7.69 -1.08 11.09
N PRO A 120 6.65 -0.39 10.61
CA PRO A 120 5.76 0.26 11.55
C PRO A 120 5.25 -0.83 12.50
N GLU A 121 5.66 -0.79 13.77
CA GLU A 121 5.18 -1.70 14.82
C GLU A 121 3.66 -1.57 15.06
N GLY A 122 2.97 -0.71 14.29
CA GLY A 122 1.55 -0.39 14.44
C GLY A 122 0.60 -1.07 13.44
N ILE A 123 1.08 -1.84 12.46
CA ILE A 123 0.20 -2.63 11.58
C ILE A 123 0.84 -4.01 11.35
N GLU A 124 0.64 -4.90 12.31
CA GLU A 124 0.90 -6.32 12.09
C GLU A 124 -0.07 -6.85 11.03
N ASN A 125 0.41 -7.69 10.12
CA ASN A 125 -0.46 -8.35 9.15
C ASN A 125 -1.52 -9.13 9.94
N ILE A 126 -2.79 -8.78 9.76
CA ILE A 126 -3.89 -9.53 10.34
C ILE A 126 -3.81 -10.96 9.77
N PRO A 127 -3.97 -12.02 10.58
CA PRO A 127 -3.97 -13.38 10.08
C PRO A 127 -5.04 -13.54 8.98
N GLY A 128 -4.62 -14.02 7.82
CA GLY A 128 -5.47 -14.09 6.63
C GLY A 128 -6.71 -14.95 6.86
N ILE A 129 -7.89 -14.34 6.69
CA ILE A 129 -9.14 -15.06 6.61
C ILE A 129 -9.23 -15.64 5.20
N GLY A 130 -9.15 -16.97 5.08
CA GLY A 130 -9.22 -17.66 3.81
C GLY A 130 -10.47 -17.30 3.03
N GLY A 131 -10.30 -16.88 1.78
CA GLY A 131 -11.36 -16.67 0.81
C GLY A 131 -10.92 -17.21 -0.54
N ALA A 132 -11.81 -17.91 -1.26
CA ALA A 132 -11.53 -18.40 -2.60
C ALA A 132 -11.33 -17.19 -3.54
N SER A 133 -10.10 -16.98 -4.00
CA SER A 133 -9.86 -15.99 -5.05
C SER A 133 -10.45 -16.50 -6.36
N THR A 134 -11.22 -15.66 -7.04
CA THR A 134 -11.68 -15.98 -8.40
C THR A 134 -10.50 -16.02 -9.36
N THR A 135 -10.60 -16.83 -10.42
CA THR A 135 -9.60 -16.88 -11.51
C THR A 135 -9.35 -15.50 -12.11
N ASN A 136 -10.40 -14.68 -12.22
CA ASN A 136 -10.31 -13.31 -12.71
C ASN A 136 -9.44 -12.41 -11.81
N ALA A 137 -9.63 -12.47 -10.49
CA ALA A 137 -8.86 -11.66 -9.55
C ALA A 137 -7.35 -12.00 -9.59
N MET A 138 -7.02 -13.29 -9.76
CA MET A 138 -5.64 -13.71 -9.99
C MET A 138 -5.08 -13.15 -11.30
N GLY A 139 -5.85 -13.22 -12.39
CA GLY A 139 -5.48 -12.67 -13.69
C GLY A 139 -5.24 -11.15 -13.67
N VAL A 140 -6.07 -10.39 -12.95
CA VAL A 140 -5.88 -8.95 -12.76
C VAL A 140 -4.56 -8.67 -12.02
N ARG A 141 -4.28 -9.42 -10.95
CA ARG A 141 -3.03 -9.28 -10.19
C ARG A 141 -1.80 -9.60 -11.04
N ASP A 142 -1.86 -10.71 -11.78
CA ASP A 142 -0.79 -11.10 -12.69
C ASP A 142 -0.59 -10.07 -13.81
N SER A 143 -1.66 -9.45 -14.30
CA SER A 143 -1.58 -8.37 -15.29
C SER A 143 -0.84 -7.15 -14.76
N PHE A 144 -1.11 -6.73 -13.51
CA PHE A 144 -0.36 -5.65 -12.86
C PHE A 144 1.11 -6.04 -12.64
N LYS A 145 1.38 -7.27 -12.18
CA LYS A 145 2.74 -7.80 -12.04
C LYS A 145 3.50 -7.74 -13.36
N ASN A 146 2.91 -8.24 -14.43
CA ASN A 146 3.53 -8.25 -15.76
C ASN A 146 3.79 -6.82 -16.25
N TYR A 147 2.84 -5.90 -16.07
CA TYR A 147 3.04 -4.50 -16.41
C TYR A 147 4.20 -3.87 -15.64
N PHE A 148 4.31 -4.08 -14.33
CA PHE A 148 5.41 -3.52 -13.52
C PHE A 148 6.79 -4.06 -13.91
N ASN A 149 6.84 -5.22 -14.55
CA ASN A 149 8.07 -5.82 -15.07
C ASN A 149 8.26 -5.56 -16.58
N SER A 150 7.32 -4.88 -17.24
CA SER A 150 7.41 -4.50 -18.65
C SER A 150 8.23 -3.22 -18.85
N PRO A 151 8.73 -2.94 -20.07
CA PRO A 151 9.43 -1.68 -20.37
C PRO A 151 8.62 -0.43 -20.00
N ASN A 152 7.29 -0.46 -20.18
CA ASN A 152 6.41 0.68 -19.92
C ASN A 152 6.11 0.92 -18.44
N GLY A 153 6.08 -0.15 -17.64
CA GLY A 153 5.74 -0.07 -16.21
C GLY A 153 6.93 -0.17 -15.27
N SER A 154 8.10 -0.59 -15.76
CA SER A 154 9.32 -0.70 -14.95
C SER A 154 9.88 0.66 -14.56
N VAL A 155 10.63 0.68 -13.47
CA VAL A 155 11.21 1.89 -12.87
C VAL A 155 12.62 1.59 -12.40
N SER A 156 13.54 2.55 -12.55
CA SER A 156 15.00 2.33 -12.44
C SER A 156 15.44 1.71 -11.10
N TRP A 157 14.80 2.08 -10.00
CA TRP A 157 15.17 1.64 -8.65
C TRP A 157 14.60 0.28 -8.24
N GLN A 158 13.63 -0.31 -8.96
CA GLN A 158 12.87 -1.45 -8.42
C GLN A 158 13.70 -2.71 -8.23
N THR A 159 14.58 -3.00 -9.16
CA THR A 159 15.43 -4.20 -9.14
C THR A 159 16.47 -4.09 -8.04
N GLU A 160 17.08 -2.92 -7.88
CA GLU A 160 18.06 -2.67 -6.83
C GLU A 160 17.44 -2.81 -5.43
N MET A 161 16.27 -2.20 -5.20
CA MET A 161 15.58 -2.24 -3.91
C MET A 161 15.25 -3.67 -3.46
N VAL A 162 14.80 -4.51 -4.39
CA VAL A 162 14.50 -5.92 -4.11
C VAL A 162 15.77 -6.74 -3.82
N ARG A 163 16.89 -6.43 -4.48
CA ARG A 163 18.18 -7.12 -4.28
C ARG A 163 18.89 -6.69 -3.00
N ARG A 164 18.78 -5.41 -2.60
CA ARG A 164 19.32 -4.88 -1.33
C ARG A 164 18.73 -5.61 -0.12
N GLY A 165 17.44 -5.94 -0.16
CA GLY A 165 16.75 -6.69 0.92
C GLY A 165 17.24 -8.13 1.16
N LYS A 166 18.11 -8.70 0.30
CA LYS A 166 18.73 -10.02 0.51
C LYS A 166 19.94 -10.02 1.47
N ARG A 167 20.47 -8.86 1.86
CA ARG A 167 21.78 -8.76 2.54
C ARG A 167 21.82 -8.98 4.06
N ASN A 168 20.73 -9.40 4.70
CA ASN A 168 20.72 -9.69 6.14
C ASN A 168 20.43 -11.17 6.43
N VAL A 169 21.36 -12.05 6.04
CA VAL A 169 21.55 -13.36 6.67
C VAL A 169 23.05 -13.66 6.67
N THR A 170 23.70 -13.36 7.78
CA THR A 170 24.98 -13.93 8.23
C THR A 170 24.83 -14.19 9.71
#